data_AF-D9IAH1-F1
#
_entry.id   AF-D9IAH1-F1
#
_cell.length_a   1.000
_cell.length_b   1.000
_cell.length_c   1.000
_cell.angle_alpha   90.00
_cell.angle_beta   90.00
_cell.angle_gamma   90.00
#
_symmetry.space_group_name_H-M   'P 1'
#
loop_
_entity.id
_entity.type
_entity.pdbx_description
1 polymer ?
#
loop_
_entity_poly.entity_id
_entity_poly.type
_entity_poly.pdbx_seq_one_letter_code
_entity_poly.pdbx_strand_id
1 'polypeptide(L)'
;NGMFTIDPTTGVVRTAVKNYKPGKTYRAFVQARDKTPSDPNASQDSEVAVLEVYAGDLPPQFVKHYYSVEIPEDIAVDSSIIDVRANRFKPINENRSKGDLVYALYSLTGGNERKSSKFFAIDHFTGVVALKQAVDYDDNSQPKLHKLL
;
A
#
# COMPACT_ATOMS: atom_id res chain seq x y z
N ASN A 1 -15.93 -26.38 -8.05
CA ASN A 1 -16.56 -25.55 -7.00
C ASN A 1 -15.65 -25.48 -5.79
N GLY A 2 -14.88 -24.41 -5.67
CA GLY A 2 -14.00 -24.14 -4.53
C GLY A 2 -13.97 -22.63 -4.26
N MET A 3 -13.58 -22.22 -3.05
CA MET A 3 -13.49 -20.80 -2.71
C MET A 3 -12.36 -20.09 -3.46
N PHE A 4 -11.39 -20.83 -4.00
CA PHE A 4 -10.30 -20.31 -4.80
C PHE A 4 -10.19 -21.06 -6.12
N THR A 5 -9.59 -20.41 -7.10
CA THR A 5 -9.15 -21.01 -8.36
C THR A 5 -7.65 -20.82 -8.49
N ILE A 6 -6.98 -21.75 -9.16
CA ILE A 6 -5.55 -21.65 -9.48
C ILE A 6 -5.39 -21.83 -10.98
N ASP A 7 -4.60 -20.96 -11.60
CA ASP A 7 -4.13 -21.18 -12.96
C ASP A 7 -3.07 -22.29 -12.93
N PRO A 8 -3.31 -23.45 -13.58
CA PRO A 8 -2.39 -24.59 -13.50
C PRO A 8 -1.06 -24.37 -14.23
N THR A 9 -0.94 -23.32 -15.04
CA THR A 9 0.28 -23.00 -15.80
C THR A 9 1.08 -21.91 -15.11
N THR A 10 0.42 -20.85 -14.63
CA THR A 10 1.10 -19.70 -14.02
C THR A 10 1.18 -19.77 -12.50
N GLY A 11 0.41 -20.65 -11.86
CA GLY A 11 0.29 -20.77 -10.40
C GLY A 11 -0.50 -19.64 -9.74
N VAL A 12 -1.10 -18.73 -10.53
CA VAL A 12 -1.86 -17.58 -9.99
C VAL A 12 -3.13 -18.07 -9.30
N VAL A 13 -3.22 -17.82 -7.98
CA VAL A 13 -4.41 -18.10 -7.17
C VAL A 13 -5.34 -16.89 -7.15
N ARG A 14 -6.63 -17.11 -7.43
CA ARG A 14 -7.68 -16.08 -7.43
C ARG A 14 -8.84 -16.49 -6.53
N THR A 15 -9.51 -15.48 -5.96
CA THR A 15 -10.81 -15.66 -5.31
C THR A 15 -11.85 -16.10 -6.35
N ALA A 16 -12.71 -17.06 -5.99
CA ALA A 16 -13.66 -17.66 -6.92
C ALA A 16 -15.14 -17.44 -6.55
N VAL A 17 -15.39 -16.87 -5.37
CA VAL A 17 -16.73 -16.61 -4.84
C VAL A 17 -16.85 -15.17 -4.35
N LYS A 18 -18.07 -14.64 -4.30
CA LYS A 18 -18.32 -13.26 -3.84
C LYS A 18 -18.64 -13.15 -2.34
N ASN A 19 -18.87 -14.28 -1.66
CA ASN A 19 -19.45 -14.35 -0.32
C ASN A 19 -18.46 -14.83 0.75
N TYR A 20 -17.25 -14.27 0.78
CA TYR A 20 -16.37 -14.48 1.94
C TYR A 20 -16.96 -13.81 3.19
N LYS A 21 -16.96 -14.54 4.29
CA LYS A 21 -17.46 -14.06 5.58
C LYS A 21 -16.44 -13.09 6.18
N PRO A 22 -16.84 -11.85 6.51
CA PRO A 22 -15.96 -10.89 7.19
C PRO A 22 -15.33 -11.47 8.45
N GLY A 23 -14.05 -11.18 8.68
CA GLY A 23 -13.31 -11.61 9.86
C GLY A 23 -12.87 -13.08 9.86
N LYS A 24 -13.04 -13.80 8.74
CA LYS A 24 -12.58 -15.19 8.59
C LYS A 24 -11.30 -15.28 7.78
N THR A 25 -10.42 -16.19 8.18
CA THR A 25 -9.27 -16.63 7.38
C THR A 25 -9.63 -17.87 6.60
N TYR A 26 -9.35 -17.84 5.30
CA TYR A 26 -9.58 -18.95 4.38
C TYR A 26 -8.24 -19.54 3.95
N ARG A 27 -8.16 -20.87 3.89
CA ARG A 27 -6.95 -21.59 3.51
C ARG A 27 -7.10 -22.22 2.14
N ALA A 28 -6.12 -22.03 1.28
CA ALA A 28 -5.93 -22.81 0.06
C ALA A 28 -4.68 -23.67 0.20
N PHE A 29 -4.79 -24.93 -0.16
CA PHE A 29 -3.68 -25.88 -0.18
C PHE A 29 -3.28 -26.06 -1.63
N VAL A 30 -2.04 -25.71 -1.97
CA VAL A 30 -1.52 -25.73 -3.33
C VAL A 30 -0.38 -26.73 -3.40
N GLN A 31 -0.41 -27.59 -4.39
CA GLN A 31 0.63 -28.58 -4.64
C GLN A 31 0.97 -28.56 -6.13
N ALA A 32 2.26 -28.51 -6.44
CA ALA A 32 2.75 -28.66 -7.80
C ALA A 32 3.04 -30.14 -8.06
N ARG A 33 2.80 -30.59 -9.29
CA ARG A 33 3.09 -31.95 -9.74
C ARG A 33 3.88 -31.87 -11.03
N ASP A 34 5.05 -32.50 -11.08
CA ASP A 34 5.74 -32.69 -12.35
C ASP A 34 4.95 -33.66 -13.24
N LYS A 35 4.78 -33.29 -14.51
CA LYS A 35 4.33 -34.19 -15.55
C LYS A 35 5.55 -34.62 -16.33
N THR A 36 6.27 -35.61 -15.82
CA THR A 36 7.37 -36.22 -16.55
C THR A 36 6.81 -36.91 -17.80
N PRO A 37 7.11 -36.45 -19.04
CA PRO A 37 6.43 -36.96 -20.24
C PRO A 37 6.76 -38.43 -20.55
N SER A 38 7.88 -38.93 -20.02
CA SER A 38 8.45 -40.24 -20.35
C SER A 38 7.99 -41.38 -19.44
N ASP A 39 7.43 -41.10 -18.26
CA ASP A 39 6.88 -42.14 -17.38
C ASP A 39 5.63 -41.61 -16.64
N PRO A 40 4.41 -42.03 -17.04
CA PRO A 40 3.18 -41.62 -16.38
C PRO A 40 3.05 -42.11 -14.92
N ASN A 41 3.93 -43.01 -14.47
CA ASN A 41 4.00 -43.48 -13.08
C ASN A 41 5.03 -42.73 -12.23
N ALA A 42 5.85 -41.85 -12.82
CA ALA A 42 6.92 -41.12 -12.14
C ALA A 42 6.56 -39.66 -11.79
N SER A 43 5.29 -39.37 -11.46
CA SER A 43 4.93 -38.03 -11.01
C SER A 43 5.49 -37.75 -9.61
N GLN A 44 6.31 -36.70 -9.47
CA GLN A 44 6.73 -36.18 -8.17
C GLN A 44 5.84 -35.01 -7.77
N ASP A 45 5.24 -35.12 -6.58
CA ASP A 45 4.49 -34.04 -5.95
C ASP A 45 5.43 -33.16 -5.12
N SER A 46 5.23 -31.85 -5.17
CA SER A 46 5.90 -30.92 -4.26
C SER A 46 5.35 -31.06 -2.84
N GLU A 47 6.01 -30.40 -1.89
CA GLU A 47 5.39 -30.06 -0.62
C GLU A 47 4.12 -29.23 -0.85
N VAL A 48 3.16 -29.35 0.07
CA VAL A 48 1.90 -28.58 0.03
C VAL A 48 2.15 -27.19 0.59
N ALA A 49 1.99 -26.17 -0.24
CA ALA A 49 1.96 -24.79 0.19
C ALA A 49 0.59 -24.43 0.78
N VAL A 50 0.57 -23.75 1.92
CA VAL A 50 -0.65 -23.24 2.57
C VAL A 50 -0.74 -21.73 2.36
N LEU A 51 -1.75 -21.28 1.63
CA LEU A 51 -2.08 -19.87 1.46
C LEU A 51 -3.21 -19.48 2.41
N GLU A 52 -2.98 -18.46 3.24
CA GLU A 52 -3.99 -17.89 4.12
C GLU A 52 -4.50 -16.54 3.59
N VAL A 53 -5.80 -16.44 3.36
CA VAL A 53 -6.48 -15.23 2.89
C VAL A 53 -7.46 -14.75 3.95
N TYR A 54 -7.14 -13.63 4.60
CA TYR A 54 -8.02 -12.99 5.56
C TYR A 54 -9.07 -12.13 4.85
N ALA A 55 -10.35 -12.45 5.04
CA ALA A 55 -11.48 -11.68 4.52
C ALA A 55 -11.83 -10.54 5.47
N GLY A 56 -11.01 -9.48 5.45
CA GLY A 56 -11.20 -8.30 6.29
C GLY A 56 -11.19 -7.00 5.52
N ASP A 57 -11.45 -5.90 6.24
CA ASP A 57 -11.27 -4.56 5.71
C ASP A 57 -9.76 -4.27 5.54
N LEU A 58 -9.34 -3.90 4.33
CA LEU A 58 -7.96 -3.51 4.06
C LEU A 58 -7.76 -2.02 4.36
N PRO A 59 -6.68 -1.59 5.04
CA PRO A 59 -6.39 -0.17 5.20
C PRO A 59 -6.16 0.49 3.83
N PRO A 60 -6.31 1.83 3.70
CA PRO A 60 -5.89 2.53 2.49
C PRO A 60 -4.41 2.23 2.16
N GLN A 61 -4.09 2.15 0.87
CA GLN A 61 -2.72 1.86 0.41
C GLN A 61 -2.24 2.95 -0.53
N PHE A 62 -1.07 3.51 -0.24
CA PHE A 62 -0.41 4.43 -1.16
C PHE A 62 -0.05 3.74 -2.48
N VAL A 63 -0.13 4.48 -3.59
CA VAL A 63 0.21 4.00 -4.93
C VAL A 63 1.71 3.72 -5.05
N LYS A 64 2.55 4.50 -4.35
CA LYS A 64 4.00 4.30 -4.26
C LYS A 64 4.41 4.03 -2.81
N HIS A 65 5.45 3.24 -2.64
CA HIS A 65 6.06 2.99 -1.32
C HIS A 65 6.83 4.22 -0.80
N TYR A 66 7.44 4.98 -1.71
CA TYR A 66 8.20 6.18 -1.40
C TYR A 66 7.88 7.28 -2.43
N TYR A 67 7.81 8.51 -1.93
CA TYR A 67 7.68 9.73 -2.73
C TYR A 67 8.91 10.59 -2.46
N SER A 68 9.58 11.04 -3.52
CA SER A 68 10.78 11.86 -3.45
C SER A 68 10.70 12.92 -4.55
N VAL A 69 11.09 14.14 -4.20
CA VAL A 69 11.02 15.32 -5.06
C VAL A 69 12.10 16.29 -4.62
N GLU A 70 12.74 16.94 -5.59
CA GLU A 70 13.62 18.08 -5.38
C GLU A 70 12.84 19.34 -5.73
N ILE A 71 12.96 20.37 -4.89
CA ILE A 71 12.33 21.68 -5.12
C ILE A 71 13.44 22.71 -5.35
N PRO A 72 13.21 23.79 -6.09
CA PRO A 72 14.16 24.90 -6.12
C PRO A 72 13.92 25.80 -4.89
N GLU A 73 14.94 26.53 -4.43
CA GLU A 73 14.81 27.39 -3.24
C GLU A 73 13.95 28.63 -3.48
N ASP A 74 13.84 29.08 -4.73
CA ASP A 74 13.04 30.22 -5.16
C ASP A 74 11.54 29.88 -5.33
N ILE A 75 11.14 28.65 -5.00
CA ILE A 75 9.75 28.25 -5.07
C ILE A 75 8.90 29.06 -4.08
N ALA A 76 7.80 29.62 -4.59
CA ALA A 76 6.91 30.41 -3.75
C ALA A 76 6.24 29.55 -2.67
N VAL A 77 6.04 30.14 -1.49
CA VAL A 77 5.17 29.55 -0.45
C VAL A 77 3.78 29.31 -1.04
N ASP A 78 3.11 28.27 -0.56
CA ASP A 78 1.84 27.70 -1.03
C ASP A 78 1.89 27.00 -2.40
N SER A 79 3.05 26.94 -3.05
CA SER A 79 3.24 26.14 -4.27
C SER A 79 3.02 24.65 -3.99
N SER A 80 2.31 23.99 -4.90
CA SER A 80 2.15 22.53 -4.87
C SER A 80 3.47 21.84 -5.25
N ILE A 81 3.92 20.94 -4.39
CA ILE A 81 5.21 20.25 -4.51
C ILE A 81 5.05 18.86 -5.10
N ILE A 82 4.13 18.07 -4.55
CA ILE A 82 3.89 16.69 -4.98
C ILE A 82 2.47 16.25 -4.63
N ASP A 83 1.90 15.38 -5.47
CA ASP A 83 0.63 14.71 -5.21
C ASP A 83 0.89 13.29 -4.68
N VAL A 84 0.45 13.01 -3.45
CA VAL A 84 0.48 11.65 -2.90
C VAL A 84 -0.90 11.01 -2.97
N ARG A 85 -0.97 9.84 -3.60
CA ARG A 85 -2.25 9.12 -3.82
C ARG A 85 -2.29 7.83 -3.03
N ALA A 86 -3.44 7.61 -2.40
CA ALA A 86 -3.80 6.32 -1.80
C ALA A 86 -5.11 5.77 -2.38
N ASN A 87 -5.16 4.45 -2.52
CA ASN A 87 -6.34 3.72 -2.91
C ASN A 87 -7.13 3.30 -1.67
N ARG A 88 -8.43 3.62 -1.67
CA ARG A 88 -9.38 3.12 -0.68
C ARG A 88 -10.03 1.83 -1.18
N PHE A 89 -9.92 0.78 -0.39
CA PHE A 89 -10.66 -0.46 -0.66
C PHE A 89 -12.11 -0.34 -0.22
N LYS A 90 -13.00 -0.96 -0.99
CA LYS A 90 -14.41 -1.12 -0.62
C LYS A 90 -14.50 -1.86 0.74
N PRO A 91 -15.50 -1.52 1.57
CA PRO A 91 -15.76 -2.28 2.79
C PRO A 91 -16.09 -3.73 2.43
N ILE A 92 -15.73 -4.66 3.32
CA ILE A 92 -16.05 -6.07 3.15
C ILE A 92 -17.57 -6.36 3.21
N ASN A 93 -18.33 -5.44 3.79
CA ASN A 93 -19.79 -5.47 3.85
C ASN A 93 -20.36 -4.10 3.47
N GLU A 94 -21.33 -4.08 2.55
CA GLU A 94 -21.97 -2.85 2.05
C GLU A 94 -22.67 -2.04 3.16
N ASN A 95 -23.07 -2.68 4.25
CA ASN A 95 -23.68 -2.01 5.41
C ASN A 95 -22.65 -1.28 6.30
N ARG A 96 -21.34 -1.37 6.00
CA ARG A 96 -20.29 -0.65 6.73
C ARG A 96 -19.72 0.46 5.85
N SER A 97 -19.68 1.68 6.38
CA SER A 97 -18.91 2.78 5.79
C SER A 97 -17.52 2.84 6.40
N LYS A 98 -16.49 3.08 5.58
CA LYS A 98 -15.11 3.31 6.03
C LYS A 98 -14.75 4.79 6.17
N GLY A 99 -15.74 5.68 6.03
CA GLY A 99 -15.51 7.13 5.95
C GLY A 99 -14.73 7.53 4.70
N ASP A 100 -14.37 8.80 4.65
CA ASP A 100 -13.60 9.39 3.56
C ASP A 100 -12.11 9.04 3.66
N LEU A 101 -11.44 9.03 2.51
CA LEU A 101 -9.99 8.94 2.48
C LEU A 101 -9.41 10.29 2.90
N VAL A 102 -8.57 10.27 3.92
CA VAL A 102 -7.95 11.48 4.46
C VAL A 102 -6.44 11.33 4.60
N TYR A 103 -5.74 12.43 4.39
CA TYR A 103 -4.28 12.51 4.44
C TYR A 103 -3.82 13.33 5.65
N ALA A 104 -2.69 12.92 6.21
CA ALA A 104 -1.97 13.64 7.25
C ALA A 104 -0.48 13.51 6.97
N LEU A 105 0.28 14.56 7.29
CA LEU A 105 1.70 14.66 7.02
C LEU A 105 2.42 15.03 8.31
N TYR A 106 3.37 14.20 8.68
CA TYR A 106 4.16 14.35 9.89
C TYR A 106 5.64 14.45 9.55
N SER A 107 6.38 15.25 10.32
CA SER A 107 7.82 15.29 10.25
C SER A 107 8.41 14.08 10.96
N LEU A 108 9.38 13.43 10.32
CA LEU A 108 10.19 12.40 10.95
C LEU A 108 11.30 13.07 11.79
N THR A 109 10.94 13.57 12.97
CA THR A 109 11.94 14.02 13.97
C THR A 109 12.35 12.84 14.83
N GLY A 110 13.63 12.71 15.19
CA GLY A 110 14.15 11.59 15.98
C GLY A 110 13.36 11.34 17.28
N GLY A 111 12.46 10.36 17.25
CA GLY A 111 11.49 10.04 18.29
C GLY A 111 10.19 9.46 17.71
N ASN A 112 9.33 8.89 18.55
CA ASN A 112 8.03 8.31 18.13
C ASN A 112 6.89 9.36 18.04
N GLU A 113 7.22 10.66 18.11
CA GLU A 113 6.22 11.72 18.15
C GLU A 113 5.83 12.16 16.73
N ARG A 114 4.52 12.12 16.46
CA ARG A 114 3.92 12.66 15.23
C ARG A 114 3.80 14.18 15.35
N LYS A 115 4.76 14.90 14.78
CA LYS A 115 4.76 16.38 14.75
C LYS A 115 4.46 16.88 13.35
N SER A 116 3.69 17.95 13.23
CA SER A 116 3.50 18.61 11.93
C SER A 116 4.81 19.18 11.41
N SER A 117 5.02 19.13 10.09
CA SER A 117 6.16 19.78 9.46
C SER A 117 6.03 21.31 9.52
N LYS A 118 7.17 21.99 9.69
CA LYS A 118 7.24 23.46 9.60
C LYS A 118 7.22 23.94 8.15
N PHE A 119 7.85 23.19 7.26
CA PHE A 119 8.09 23.58 5.87
C PHE A 119 7.04 23.07 4.90
N PHE A 120 6.30 22.01 5.25
CA PHE A 120 5.36 21.38 4.33
C PHE A 120 4.01 21.13 5.01
N ALA A 121 2.95 21.23 4.22
CA ALA A 121 1.60 20.84 4.61
C ALA A 121 1.01 19.91 3.56
N ILE A 122 0.05 19.07 3.96
CA ILE A 122 -0.73 18.27 3.03
C ILE A 122 -2.19 18.69 3.10
N ASP A 123 -2.83 18.82 1.95
CA ASP A 123 -4.27 18.95 1.88
C ASP A 123 -4.94 17.63 2.29
N HIS A 124 -5.85 17.73 3.25
CA HIS A 124 -6.43 16.59 3.95
C HIS A 124 -7.25 15.67 3.05
N PHE A 125 -7.80 16.18 1.93
CA PHE A 125 -8.72 15.43 1.08
C PHE A 125 -8.10 15.05 -0.27
N THR A 126 -7.19 15.86 -0.79
CA THR A 126 -6.59 15.67 -2.11
C THR A 126 -5.26 14.93 -2.06
N GLY A 127 -4.53 15.04 -0.95
CA GLY A 127 -3.17 14.49 -0.84
C GLY A 127 -2.10 15.36 -1.49
N VAL A 128 -2.42 16.60 -1.88
CA VAL A 128 -1.42 17.54 -2.42
C VAL A 128 -0.57 18.09 -1.28
N VAL A 129 0.74 17.91 -1.39
CA VAL A 129 1.73 18.50 -0.49
C VAL A 129 2.16 19.86 -1.05
N ALA A 130 2.15 20.89 -0.20
CA ALA A 130 2.53 22.25 -0.55
C ALA A 130 3.62 22.79 0.38
N LEU A 131 4.39 23.76 -0.11
CA LEU A 131 5.37 24.49 0.69
C LEU A 131 4.66 25.47 1.63
N LYS A 132 5.00 25.44 2.92
CA LYS A 132 4.44 26.30 3.96
C LYS A 132 5.41 27.39 4.42
N GLN A 133 6.70 27.14 4.28
CA GLN A 133 7.75 28.08 4.68
C GLN A 133 8.84 28.06 3.61
N ALA A 134 9.36 29.23 3.24
CA ALA A 134 10.48 29.36 2.31
C ALA A 134 11.66 28.49 2.75
N VAL A 135 12.33 27.92 1.76
CA VAL A 135 13.58 27.16 1.90
C VAL A 135 14.73 28.03 1.43
N ASP A 136 15.88 27.88 2.07
CA ASP A 136 17.11 28.60 1.74
C ASP A 136 18.27 27.60 1.81
N TYR A 137 18.94 27.36 0.68
CA TYR A 137 20.02 26.36 0.59
C TYR A 137 21.36 26.86 1.13
N ASP A 138 21.49 28.16 1.32
CA ASP A 138 22.65 28.81 1.91
C ASP A 138 22.51 28.95 3.45
N ASP A 139 21.29 28.90 3.98
CA ASP A 139 21.03 28.86 5.43
C ASP A 139 21.35 27.49 6.03
N ASN A 140 22.52 27.38 6.66
CA ASN A 140 22.98 26.16 7.35
C ASN A 140 22.15 25.78 8.59
N SER A 141 21.25 26.65 9.06
CA SER A 141 20.30 26.30 10.13
C SER A 141 19.10 25.51 9.61
N GLN A 142 18.84 25.54 8.30
CA GLN A 142 17.74 24.82 7.68
C GLN A 142 18.15 23.40 7.26
N PRO A 143 17.27 22.40 7.46
CA PRO A 143 17.52 21.06 6.96
C PRO A 143 17.40 21.04 5.43
N LYS A 144 18.43 20.55 4.74
CA LYS A 144 18.40 20.37 3.28
C LYS A 144 17.62 19.11 2.82
N LEU A 145 17.38 18.19 3.75
CA LEU A 145 16.60 16.98 3.53
C LEU A 145 15.45 16.90 4.53
N HIS A 146 14.23 16.86 4.02
CA HIS A 146 13.03 16.68 4.82
C HIS A 146 12.50 15.26 4.66
N LYS A 147 12.40 14.53 5.78
CA LYS A 147 11.77 13.21 5.83
C LYS A 147 10.39 13.36 6.47
N LEU A 148 9.37 12.91 5.76
CA LEU A 148 7.97 13.07 6.13
C LEU A 148 7.27 11.69 6.15
N LEU A 149 6.25 11.54 7.01
CA LEU A 149 5.43 10.35 7.22
C LEU A 149 3.94 10.63 7.03
#